data_AF-A0A0J0Y8E6-F1
#
_entry.id   AF-A0A0J0Y8E6-F1
#
_cell.length_a   1.000
_cell.length_b   1.000
_cell.length_c   1.000
_cell.angle_alpha   90.00
_cell.angle_beta   90.00
_cell.angle_gamma   90.00
#
_symmetry.space_group_name_H-M   'P 1'
#
loop_
_entity.id
_entity.type
_entity.pdbx_description
1 polymer ?
#
loop_
_entity_poly.entity_id
_entity_poly.type
_entity_poly.pdbx_seq_one_letter_code
_entity_poly.pdbx_strand_id
1 'polypeptide(L)'
;MKKQLLLCAMSVMVFLASCSKSTEDDDYTPPVDGNTVEVKGDITASTSWTADKIYLLKGNVFVTNNATLNIAPGTIIKGDKATKGALVITRGAKINAAGTADKPIVFTSSIAAGARAQGDWGGVILLGKAINNVGTSVPIEGISDDTEKGKHGGTDNADNSGVMQYVRIEYAGIALSPDNEINGLTFGSVGSGTTIDHIEVYRSGDDAFEWFGGAVNCSYLLAIDTWDDDFDTDNGYSGKVQFGLAQRLSVTADVSGSNGFESDNNSSGSNATPQTSAVFSNMTILGPVGQGTVNANFQHGAQIRRNSAISIFNSVFANYTEGIFYDDERPAAPSTVNSSSNLVANTSVFANNLIFNSNGKSNQVKATNSATLAIINPLLTAANTFNTADITAATFVDAYKYSSDISTKIGRPNFTLATGSSAATGALFTNAKLAANFDKTVAFKGAFGTTDWTANWAHFDPQSLAYTTPGVVK
;
A
#
# COMPACT_ATOMS: atom_id res chain seq x y z
N MET A 1 3.17 -54.12 -60.89
CA MET A 1 2.06 -55.08 -60.71
C MET A 1 1.34 -54.76 -59.41
N LYS A 2 0.07 -54.36 -59.53
CA LYS A 2 -1.06 -54.44 -58.57
C LYS A 2 -0.77 -54.44 -57.05
N LYS A 3 -1.35 -53.45 -56.34
CA LYS A 3 -2.38 -53.61 -55.27
C LYS A 3 -2.64 -52.22 -54.64
N GLN A 4 -3.69 -51.52 -55.07
CA GLN A 4 -5.08 -51.55 -54.57
C GLN A 4 -5.33 -50.52 -53.46
N LEU A 5 -5.87 -49.37 -53.90
CA LEU A 5 -6.75 -48.51 -53.09
C LEU A 5 -7.94 -49.33 -52.58
N LEU A 6 -8.32 -49.13 -51.33
CA LEU A 6 -9.65 -49.45 -50.84
C LEU A 6 -10.27 -48.19 -50.23
N LEU A 7 -11.27 -47.65 -50.92
CA LEU A 7 -12.29 -46.78 -50.34
C LEU A 7 -13.22 -47.67 -49.49
N CYS A 8 -13.51 -47.24 -48.27
CA CYS A 8 -14.80 -47.51 -47.63
C CYS A 8 -15.26 -46.24 -46.94
N ALA A 9 -16.36 -45.70 -47.45
CA ALA A 9 -17.10 -44.60 -46.88
C ALA A 9 -17.75 -45.04 -45.56
N MET A 10 -17.71 -44.18 -44.55
CA MET A 10 -18.70 -44.21 -43.48
C MET A 10 -19.07 -42.76 -43.14
N SER A 11 -20.20 -42.35 -43.68
CA SER A 11 -20.93 -41.13 -43.36
C SER A 11 -21.40 -41.21 -41.90
N VAL A 12 -20.88 -40.31 -41.05
CA VAL A 12 -21.48 -39.99 -39.75
C VAL A 12 -22.03 -38.58 -39.84
N MET A 13 -23.36 -38.48 -39.96
CA MET A 13 -24.09 -37.26 -39.67
C MET A 13 -23.97 -36.98 -38.17
N VAL A 14 -23.18 -35.97 -37.80
CA VAL A 14 -23.20 -35.42 -36.46
C VAL A 14 -24.33 -34.39 -36.41
N PHE A 15 -25.40 -34.72 -35.69
CA PHE A 15 -26.38 -33.75 -35.25
C PHE A 15 -25.70 -32.76 -34.30
N LEU A 16 -25.48 -31.52 -34.76
CA LEU A 16 -25.19 -30.41 -33.87
C LEU A 16 -26.48 -30.04 -33.14
N ALA A 17 -26.69 -30.62 -31.97
CA ALA A 17 -27.56 -30.06 -30.95
C ALA A 17 -26.88 -28.81 -30.41
N SER A 18 -27.20 -27.66 -31.00
CA SER A 18 -26.91 -26.35 -30.43
C SER A 18 -27.70 -26.20 -29.14
N CYS A 19 -27.09 -26.58 -28.03
CA CYS A 19 -27.53 -26.11 -26.72
C CYS A 19 -27.06 -24.66 -26.62
N SER A 20 -27.99 -23.73 -26.72
CA SER A 20 -27.80 -22.36 -26.22
C SER A 20 -27.52 -22.45 -24.72
N LYS A 21 -26.24 -22.54 -24.34
CA LYS A 21 -25.83 -22.15 -23.00
C LYS A 21 -25.94 -20.64 -22.96
N SER A 22 -27.07 -20.16 -22.45
CA SER A 22 -27.18 -18.83 -21.86
C SER A 22 -26.10 -18.73 -20.78
N THR A 23 -25.00 -18.05 -21.09
CA THR A 23 -24.17 -17.42 -20.08
C THR A 23 -24.93 -16.16 -19.66
N GLU A 24 -26.01 -16.36 -18.91
CA GLU A 24 -26.41 -15.36 -17.94
C GLU A 24 -25.34 -15.50 -16.85
N ASP A 25 -24.35 -14.61 -16.91
CA ASP A 25 -23.58 -14.26 -15.73
C ASP A 25 -24.64 -13.71 -14.78
N ASP A 26 -25.07 -14.51 -13.79
CA ASP A 26 -26.04 -14.08 -12.81
C ASP A 26 -25.40 -12.90 -12.06
N ASP A 27 -25.72 -11.71 -12.53
CA ASP A 27 -25.37 -10.43 -11.95
C ASP A 27 -26.09 -10.38 -10.59
N TYR A 28 -25.47 -11.00 -9.58
CA TYR A 28 -25.95 -11.02 -8.22
C TYR A 28 -25.86 -9.58 -7.71
N THR A 29 -26.91 -8.82 -7.98
CA THR A 29 -27.20 -7.55 -7.34
C THR A 29 -27.92 -7.88 -6.05
N PRO A 30 -27.23 -7.95 -4.89
CA PRO A 30 -27.93 -8.13 -3.62
C PRO A 30 -28.99 -7.02 -3.48
N PRO A 31 -30.14 -7.30 -2.86
CA PRO A 31 -31.16 -6.30 -2.63
C PRO A 31 -30.54 -5.06 -2.00
N VAL A 32 -30.71 -3.90 -2.64
CA VAL A 32 -30.29 -2.61 -2.10
C VAL A 32 -31.16 -2.36 -0.86
N ASP A 33 -30.58 -2.57 0.31
CA ASP A 33 -31.23 -2.25 1.58
C ASP A 33 -31.63 -0.76 1.56
N GLY A 34 -32.79 -0.41 2.14
CA GLY A 34 -33.39 0.94 2.00
C GLY A 34 -32.54 2.11 2.53
N ASN A 35 -31.37 1.81 3.11
CA ASN A 35 -30.39 2.76 3.63
C ASN A 35 -29.10 2.86 2.79
N THR A 36 -29.03 2.22 1.62
CA THR A 36 -27.89 2.34 0.71
C THR A 36 -28.11 3.46 -0.30
N VAL A 37 -27.12 4.33 -0.45
CA VAL A 37 -27.09 5.43 -1.42
C VAL A 37 -26.08 5.09 -2.51
N GLU A 38 -26.54 4.84 -3.73
CA GLU A 38 -25.63 4.72 -4.88
C GLU A 38 -25.03 6.09 -5.23
N VAL A 39 -23.71 6.12 -5.40
CA VAL A 39 -22.94 7.31 -5.78
C VAL A 39 -22.16 6.99 -7.06
N LYS A 40 -22.30 7.85 -8.07
CA LYS A 40 -21.65 7.70 -9.38
C LYS A 40 -21.32 9.05 -10.00
N GLY A 41 -20.29 9.11 -10.83
CA GLY A 41 -19.89 10.32 -11.55
C GLY A 41 -19.36 11.43 -10.63
N ASP A 42 -19.66 12.68 -10.96
CA ASP A 42 -19.07 13.84 -10.28
C ASP A 42 -19.90 14.34 -9.09
N ILE A 43 -19.23 14.55 -7.96
CA ILE A 43 -19.70 15.37 -6.84
C ILE A 43 -19.13 16.78 -7.05
N THR A 44 -19.93 17.67 -7.63
CA THR A 44 -19.53 19.04 -8.03
C THR A 44 -19.79 20.11 -6.98
N ALA A 45 -20.49 19.75 -5.90
CA ALA A 45 -20.79 20.62 -4.77
C ALA A 45 -20.47 19.90 -3.45
N SER A 46 -20.00 20.67 -2.47
CA SER A 46 -19.67 20.13 -1.15
C SER A 46 -20.87 19.38 -0.57
N THR A 47 -20.64 18.13 -0.19
CA THR A 47 -21.68 17.20 0.24
C THR A 47 -21.24 16.52 1.53
N SER A 48 -22.21 16.08 2.33
CA SER A 48 -21.95 15.33 3.56
C SER A 48 -22.53 13.93 3.45
N TRP A 49 -21.71 12.94 3.78
CA TRP A 49 -22.10 11.56 3.98
C TRP A 49 -22.21 11.27 5.46
N THR A 50 -23.33 10.66 5.86
CA THR A 50 -23.72 10.46 7.25
C THR A 50 -23.79 8.98 7.58
N ALA A 51 -23.50 8.65 8.85
CA ALA A 51 -23.42 7.26 9.31
C ALA A 51 -24.78 6.54 9.40
N ASP A 52 -25.90 7.21 9.17
CA ASP A 52 -27.24 6.60 9.05
C ASP A 52 -27.49 6.01 7.65
N LYS A 53 -26.52 6.12 6.74
CA LYS A 53 -26.52 5.52 5.40
C LYS A 53 -25.27 4.69 5.14
N ILE A 54 -25.39 3.79 4.17
CA ILE A 54 -24.27 3.12 3.52
C ILE A 54 -24.14 3.73 2.12
N TYR A 55 -22.93 4.07 1.71
CA TYR A 55 -22.70 4.64 0.37
C TYR A 55 -22.07 3.57 -0.54
N LEU A 56 -22.59 3.39 -1.74
CA LEU A 56 -22.06 2.45 -2.73
C LEU A 56 -21.49 3.23 -3.92
N LEU A 57 -20.18 3.20 -4.08
CA LEU A 57 -19.46 3.81 -5.20
C LEU A 57 -19.61 2.91 -6.44
N LYS A 58 -20.15 3.46 -7.54
CA LYS A 58 -20.26 2.77 -8.83
C LYS A 58 -19.47 3.53 -9.89
N GLY A 59 -18.49 2.87 -10.48
CA GLY A 59 -17.47 3.49 -11.33
C GLY A 59 -16.59 4.48 -10.56
N ASN A 60 -15.83 5.28 -11.30
CA ASN A 60 -15.02 6.33 -10.72
C ASN A 60 -15.91 7.49 -10.26
N VAL A 61 -15.91 7.75 -8.95
CA VAL A 61 -16.61 8.86 -8.31
C VAL A 61 -15.63 9.99 -8.07
N PHE A 62 -15.83 11.13 -8.71
CA PHE A 62 -14.92 12.28 -8.63
C PHE A 62 -15.50 13.39 -7.77
N VAL A 63 -14.76 13.82 -6.74
CA VAL A 63 -15.06 15.07 -6.04
C VAL A 63 -14.34 16.20 -6.77
N THR A 64 -15.11 17.14 -7.33
CA THR A 64 -14.60 18.15 -8.29
C THR A 64 -14.98 19.57 -7.89
N ASN A 65 -14.60 20.56 -8.71
CA ASN A 65 -15.03 21.96 -8.56
C ASN A 65 -14.69 22.58 -7.19
N ASN A 66 -13.51 22.21 -6.65
CA ASN A 66 -13.07 22.61 -5.31
C ASN A 66 -14.07 22.26 -4.18
N ALA A 67 -14.96 21.29 -4.41
CA ALA A 67 -15.89 20.81 -3.42
C ALA A 67 -15.16 20.08 -2.27
N THR A 68 -15.82 20.02 -1.12
CA THR A 68 -15.39 19.19 0.00
C THR A 68 -16.40 18.06 0.23
N LEU A 69 -15.91 16.82 0.21
CA LEU A 69 -16.68 15.67 0.65
C LEU A 69 -16.45 15.47 2.15
N ASN A 70 -17.49 15.68 2.95
CA ASN A 70 -17.45 15.44 4.39
C ASN A 70 -18.02 14.05 4.67
N ILE A 71 -17.31 13.24 5.46
CA ILE A 71 -17.73 11.88 5.82
C ILE A 71 -17.77 11.78 7.33
N ALA A 72 -18.95 11.51 7.89
CA ALA A 72 -19.13 11.43 9.33
C ALA A 72 -18.45 10.17 9.92
N PRO A 73 -17.94 10.20 11.17
CA PRO A 73 -17.43 9.02 11.86
C PRO A 73 -18.43 7.85 11.85
N GLY A 74 -17.95 6.64 11.60
CA GLY A 74 -18.78 5.43 11.53
C GLY A 74 -19.50 5.22 10.19
N THR A 75 -19.28 6.08 9.20
CA THR A 75 -19.85 5.89 7.86
C THR A 75 -19.21 4.68 7.18
N ILE A 76 -20.04 3.87 6.52
CA ILE A 76 -19.64 2.74 5.69
C ILE A 76 -19.78 3.15 4.23
N ILE A 77 -18.70 2.96 3.48
CA ILE A 77 -18.59 3.21 2.05
C ILE A 77 -18.16 1.89 1.40
N LYS A 78 -18.87 1.47 0.36
CA LYS A 78 -18.60 0.24 -0.39
C LYS A 78 -18.16 0.58 -1.80
N GLY A 79 -17.11 -0.05 -2.30
CA GLY A 79 -16.73 -0.01 -3.70
C GLY A 79 -17.38 -1.16 -4.47
N ASP A 80 -18.05 -0.86 -5.57
CA ASP A 80 -18.67 -1.86 -6.43
C ASP A 80 -17.64 -2.58 -7.32
N LYS A 81 -17.57 -3.91 -7.23
CA LYS A 81 -16.63 -4.71 -8.01
C LYS A 81 -16.86 -4.66 -9.50
N ALA A 82 -18.12 -4.83 -9.93
CA ALA A 82 -18.47 -4.93 -11.34
C ALA A 82 -18.08 -3.65 -12.12
N THR A 83 -18.27 -2.49 -11.50
CA THR A 83 -17.93 -1.19 -12.08
C THR A 83 -16.56 -0.66 -11.68
N LYS A 84 -15.76 -1.45 -10.94
CA LYS A 84 -14.44 -1.05 -10.41
C LYS A 84 -14.52 0.26 -9.63
N GLY A 85 -15.52 0.37 -8.74
CA GLY A 85 -15.84 1.61 -8.03
C GLY A 85 -14.63 2.19 -7.30
N ALA A 86 -14.36 3.49 -7.48
CA ALA A 86 -13.22 4.19 -6.89
C ALA A 86 -13.65 5.59 -6.41
N LEU A 87 -13.00 6.12 -5.37
CA LEU A 87 -13.19 7.51 -4.93
C LEU A 87 -11.97 8.35 -5.27
N VAL A 88 -12.16 9.38 -6.08
CA VAL A 88 -11.10 10.28 -6.54
C VAL A 88 -11.36 11.70 -6.04
N ILE A 89 -10.49 12.20 -5.18
CA ILE A 89 -10.50 13.60 -4.73
C ILE A 89 -9.63 14.39 -5.69
N THR A 90 -10.26 15.13 -6.62
CA THR A 90 -9.52 15.81 -7.69
C THR A 90 -8.76 17.03 -7.19
N ARG A 91 -7.80 17.49 -7.99
CA ARG A 91 -6.96 18.64 -7.66
C ARG A 91 -7.77 19.88 -7.27
N GLY A 92 -7.58 20.34 -6.03
CA GLY A 92 -8.28 21.49 -5.44
C GLY A 92 -9.58 21.15 -4.69
N ALA A 93 -10.14 19.96 -4.88
CA ALA A 93 -11.18 19.41 -4.02
C ALA A 93 -10.56 18.85 -2.73
N LYS A 94 -11.42 18.55 -1.75
CA LYS A 94 -11.00 18.07 -0.43
C LYS A 94 -11.85 16.91 0.07
N ILE A 95 -11.23 16.08 0.90
CA ILE A 95 -11.94 15.11 1.75
C ILE A 95 -11.83 15.52 3.22
N ASN A 96 -12.92 15.37 3.96
CA ASN A 96 -12.94 15.49 5.40
C ASN A 96 -13.52 14.21 5.99
N ALA A 97 -12.66 13.21 6.15
CA ALA A 97 -12.96 11.89 6.68
C ALA A 97 -12.24 11.70 8.02
N ALA A 98 -12.64 12.49 9.02
CA ALA A 98 -12.10 12.42 10.37
C ALA A 98 -12.95 11.48 11.24
N GLY A 99 -12.69 10.17 11.13
CA GLY A 99 -13.24 9.15 12.02
C GLY A 99 -12.71 9.27 13.45
N THR A 100 -13.06 8.31 14.29
CA THR A 100 -12.55 8.22 15.67
C THR A 100 -12.19 6.79 15.99
N ALA A 101 -11.42 6.57 17.07
CA ALA A 101 -11.07 5.21 17.46
C ALA A 101 -12.30 4.32 17.77
N ASP A 102 -13.40 4.93 18.22
CA ASP A 102 -14.65 4.21 18.50
C ASP A 102 -15.54 4.06 17.26
N LYS A 103 -15.44 4.98 16.31
CA LYS A 103 -16.25 5.03 15.08
C LYS A 103 -15.34 5.34 13.88
N PRO A 104 -14.49 4.38 13.46
CA PRO A 104 -13.69 4.57 12.26
C PRO A 104 -14.61 4.71 11.04
N ILE A 105 -14.11 5.37 9.99
CA ILE A 105 -14.76 5.37 8.68
C ILE A 105 -14.27 4.14 7.92
N VAL A 106 -15.17 3.38 7.31
CA VAL A 106 -14.84 2.14 6.63
C VAL A 106 -15.13 2.26 5.14
N PHE A 107 -14.09 2.13 4.32
CA PHE A 107 -14.17 1.87 2.90
C PHE A 107 -13.91 0.38 2.67
N THR A 108 -14.82 -0.34 2.01
CA THR A 108 -14.73 -1.81 1.88
C THR A 108 -15.36 -2.31 0.58
N SER A 109 -15.22 -3.60 0.30
CA SER A 109 -15.82 -4.26 -0.87
C SER A 109 -17.35 -4.32 -0.78
N SER A 110 -18.03 -4.19 -1.93
CA SER A 110 -19.48 -4.47 -2.04
C SER A 110 -19.82 -5.96 -1.92
N ILE A 111 -18.83 -6.84 -2.07
CA ILE A 111 -18.98 -8.29 -1.95
C ILE A 111 -19.36 -8.66 -0.50
N ALA A 112 -20.21 -9.69 -0.38
CA ALA A 112 -20.71 -10.17 0.89
C ALA A 112 -19.57 -10.66 1.81
N ALA A 113 -19.77 -10.49 3.12
CA ALA A 113 -18.87 -11.03 4.15
C ALA A 113 -18.63 -12.54 3.92
N GLY A 114 -17.41 -12.99 4.17
CA GLY A 114 -16.98 -14.36 3.86
C GLY A 114 -16.50 -14.57 2.42
N ALA A 115 -16.84 -13.71 1.46
CA ALA A 115 -16.47 -13.86 0.04
C ALA A 115 -15.61 -12.72 -0.54
N ARG A 116 -15.22 -11.71 0.27
CA ARG A 116 -14.37 -10.60 -0.19
C ARG A 116 -12.94 -11.08 -0.47
N ALA A 117 -12.29 -10.42 -1.42
CA ALA A 117 -10.93 -10.70 -1.83
C ALA A 117 -10.16 -9.41 -2.15
N GLN A 118 -8.83 -9.49 -2.14
CA GLN A 118 -7.95 -8.47 -2.69
C GLN A 118 -8.44 -7.99 -4.07
N GLY A 119 -8.40 -6.67 -4.33
CA GLY A 119 -8.77 -6.10 -5.62
C GLY A 119 -10.27 -6.20 -5.94
N ASP A 120 -11.13 -6.17 -4.93
CA ASP A 120 -12.57 -6.17 -5.14
C ASP A 120 -13.10 -4.80 -5.61
N TRP A 121 -12.38 -3.71 -5.41
CA TRP A 121 -12.76 -2.37 -5.85
C TRP A 121 -11.54 -1.45 -6.02
N GLY A 122 -11.76 -0.25 -6.55
CA GLY A 122 -10.74 0.73 -6.89
C GLY A 122 -9.80 1.07 -5.75
N GLY A 123 -10.34 1.70 -4.70
CA GLY A 123 -9.56 2.33 -3.65
C GLY A 123 -9.86 3.82 -3.54
N VAL A 124 -9.00 4.53 -2.81
CA VAL A 124 -9.13 5.97 -2.59
C VAL A 124 -7.91 6.69 -3.16
N ILE A 125 -8.15 7.71 -3.98
CA ILE A 125 -7.11 8.48 -4.66
C ILE A 125 -7.23 9.94 -4.25
N LEU A 126 -6.13 10.51 -3.76
CA LEU A 126 -6.01 11.93 -3.46
C LEU A 126 -5.10 12.61 -4.48
N LEU A 127 -5.63 13.57 -5.24
CA LEU A 127 -4.88 14.32 -6.24
C LEU A 127 -4.65 15.76 -5.74
N GLY A 128 -3.39 16.11 -5.50
CA GLY A 128 -2.97 17.41 -5.00
C GLY A 128 -2.22 18.28 -6.01
N LYS A 129 -1.80 19.46 -5.54
CA LYS A 129 -1.06 20.50 -6.29
C LYS A 129 0.42 20.54 -5.96
N ALA A 130 0.93 19.57 -5.21
CA ALA A 130 2.33 19.53 -4.81
C ALA A 130 3.24 19.19 -5.99
N ILE A 131 4.55 19.36 -5.77
CA ILE A 131 5.55 19.18 -6.81
C ILE A 131 5.70 17.69 -7.15
N ASN A 132 5.83 17.40 -8.43
CA ASN A 132 6.15 16.08 -8.95
C ASN A 132 7.24 16.24 -10.02
N ASN A 133 8.21 15.32 -10.03
CA ASN A 133 9.40 15.46 -10.87
C ASN A 133 9.21 15.02 -12.34
N VAL A 134 8.04 14.50 -12.70
CA VAL A 134 7.67 14.19 -14.09
C VAL A 134 6.78 15.27 -14.74
N GLY A 135 6.26 16.23 -13.96
CA GLY A 135 5.52 17.38 -14.50
C GLY A 135 4.57 18.04 -13.50
N THR A 136 3.91 19.12 -13.93
CA THR A 136 2.95 19.88 -13.11
C THR A 136 1.48 19.52 -13.36
N SER A 137 1.19 18.70 -14.37
CA SER A 137 -0.13 18.10 -14.58
C SER A 137 0.10 16.74 -15.25
N VAL A 138 0.13 15.70 -14.43
CA VAL A 138 0.43 14.33 -14.84
C VAL A 138 -0.78 13.45 -14.57
N PRO A 139 -1.12 12.52 -15.48
CA PRO A 139 -2.18 11.55 -15.24
C PRO A 139 -1.78 10.65 -14.06
N ILE A 140 -2.72 10.37 -13.17
CA ILE A 140 -2.54 9.33 -12.17
C ILE A 140 -2.71 7.97 -12.86
N GLU A 141 -1.91 7.00 -12.46
CA GLU A 141 -2.11 5.60 -12.84
C GLU A 141 -3.48 5.10 -12.39
N GLY A 142 -4.02 4.11 -13.10
CA GLY A 142 -5.32 3.57 -12.79
C GLY A 142 -6.51 4.51 -13.05
N ILE A 143 -6.33 5.73 -13.56
CA ILE A 143 -7.48 6.58 -13.95
C ILE A 143 -7.26 7.13 -15.35
N SER A 144 -7.87 6.45 -16.32
CA SER A 144 -7.92 6.88 -17.72
C SER A 144 -8.99 7.96 -17.90
N ASP A 145 -8.70 9.17 -17.43
CA ASP A 145 -9.47 10.38 -17.72
C ASP A 145 -8.56 11.43 -18.38
N ASP A 146 -8.79 11.69 -19.67
CA ASP A 146 -8.03 12.68 -20.45
C ASP A 146 -8.28 14.14 -19.98
N THR A 147 -9.29 14.36 -19.14
CA THR A 147 -9.56 15.66 -18.51
C THR A 147 -8.63 15.94 -17.33
N GLU A 148 -8.74 17.12 -16.73
CA GLU A 148 -7.94 17.48 -15.55
C GLU A 148 -8.36 16.72 -14.26
N LYS A 149 -9.45 15.95 -14.29
CA LYS A 149 -9.95 15.22 -13.11
C LYS A 149 -9.07 14.05 -12.69
N GLY A 150 -8.43 13.38 -13.65
CA GLY A 150 -7.49 12.29 -13.40
C GLY A 150 -6.04 12.74 -13.27
N LYS A 151 -5.78 14.06 -13.14
CA LYS A 151 -4.40 14.58 -13.13
C LYS A 151 -4.02 15.19 -11.79
N HIS A 152 -2.78 15.00 -11.38
CA HIS A 152 -2.16 15.63 -10.21
C HIS A 152 -0.89 16.42 -10.56
N GLY A 153 -0.33 17.12 -9.58
CA GLY A 153 0.89 17.90 -9.72
C GLY A 153 0.66 19.39 -9.67
N GLY A 154 1.76 20.14 -9.57
CA GLY A 154 1.73 21.58 -9.48
C GLY A 154 3.03 22.09 -8.88
N THR A 155 2.95 23.18 -8.14
CA THR A 155 4.11 23.88 -7.58
C THR A 155 3.98 24.16 -6.09
N ASP A 156 2.95 23.62 -5.43
CA ASP A 156 2.59 23.97 -4.06
C ASP A 156 2.71 22.77 -3.10
N ASN A 157 3.90 22.60 -2.50
CA ASN A 157 4.09 21.57 -1.47
C ASN A 157 3.32 21.85 -0.17
N ALA A 158 2.70 23.03 0.00
CA ALA A 158 1.83 23.35 1.13
C ALA A 158 0.34 23.11 0.82
N ASP A 159 0.01 22.57 -0.37
CA ASP A 159 -1.35 22.21 -0.74
C ASP A 159 -2.04 21.31 0.31
N ASN A 160 -3.37 21.40 0.37
CA ASN A 160 -4.18 20.70 1.35
C ASN A 160 -5.38 20.03 0.69
N SER A 161 -5.28 18.71 0.53
CA SER A 161 -6.32 17.81 0.02
C SER A 161 -7.32 17.36 1.10
N GLY A 162 -7.13 17.79 2.36
CA GLY A 162 -8.07 17.60 3.46
C GLY A 162 -7.52 16.75 4.62
N VAL A 163 -8.40 15.95 5.22
CA VAL A 163 -8.14 15.14 6.41
C VAL A 163 -8.68 13.73 6.20
N MET A 164 -7.84 12.72 6.46
CA MET A 164 -8.25 11.34 6.68
C MET A 164 -7.69 10.88 8.03
N GLN A 165 -8.58 10.54 8.96
CA GLN A 165 -8.21 10.09 10.30
C GLN A 165 -9.05 8.91 10.75
N TYR A 166 -8.44 7.85 11.32
CA TYR A 166 -9.15 6.64 11.74
C TYR A 166 -10.01 6.05 10.62
N VAL A 167 -9.35 5.72 9.51
CA VAL A 167 -9.98 5.18 8.30
C VAL A 167 -9.49 3.77 8.05
N ARG A 168 -10.41 2.86 7.71
CA ARG A 168 -10.08 1.54 7.16
C ARG A 168 -10.41 1.51 5.68
N ILE A 169 -9.50 0.99 4.89
CA ILE A 169 -9.62 0.74 3.46
C ILE A 169 -9.37 -0.75 3.26
N GLU A 170 -10.43 -1.49 3.00
CA GLU A 170 -10.40 -2.95 2.99
C GLU A 170 -10.65 -3.45 1.55
N TYR A 171 -9.86 -4.40 1.08
CA TYR A 171 -10.09 -5.13 -0.18
C TYR A 171 -10.08 -4.24 -1.45
N ALA A 172 -9.42 -3.08 -1.39
CA ALA A 172 -9.14 -2.23 -2.55
C ALA A 172 -8.06 -2.86 -3.45
N GLY A 173 -7.52 -2.14 -4.43
CA GLY A 173 -6.41 -2.67 -5.24
C GLY A 173 -6.83 -3.30 -6.58
N ILE A 174 -7.90 -2.84 -7.24
CA ILE A 174 -8.43 -3.57 -8.42
C ILE A 174 -7.60 -3.32 -9.68
N ALA A 175 -7.29 -4.40 -10.38
CA ALA A 175 -6.62 -4.28 -11.66
C ALA A 175 -7.53 -3.72 -12.77
N LEU A 176 -7.08 -2.65 -13.44
CA LEU A 176 -7.82 -2.04 -14.53
C LEU A 176 -7.51 -2.69 -15.87
N SER A 177 -6.22 -2.91 -16.11
CA SER A 177 -5.62 -3.71 -17.17
C SER A 177 -4.32 -4.32 -16.63
N PRO A 178 -3.64 -5.25 -17.34
CA PRO A 178 -2.34 -5.74 -16.87
C PRO A 178 -1.36 -4.58 -16.65
N ASP A 179 -0.67 -4.58 -15.51
CA ASP A 179 0.33 -3.57 -15.10
C ASP A 179 -0.25 -2.14 -15.08
N ASN A 180 -1.50 -1.99 -14.62
CA ASN A 180 -2.18 -0.72 -14.44
C ASN A 180 -3.35 -0.91 -13.46
N GLU A 181 -3.06 -0.64 -12.20
CA GLU A 181 -3.91 -0.92 -11.07
C GLU A 181 -4.16 0.34 -10.24
N ILE A 182 -5.22 0.34 -9.41
CA ILE A 182 -5.44 1.40 -8.40
C ILE A 182 -5.11 0.79 -7.05
N ASN A 183 -4.35 1.50 -6.21
CA ASN A 183 -3.87 1.02 -4.92
C ASN A 183 -4.92 1.08 -3.81
N GLY A 184 -4.53 0.68 -2.59
CA GLY A 184 -5.33 0.90 -1.39
C GLY A 184 -5.61 2.40 -1.16
N LEU A 185 -4.55 3.15 -0.86
CA LEU A 185 -4.58 4.61 -0.77
C LEU A 185 -3.46 5.23 -1.63
N THR A 186 -3.86 5.88 -2.71
CA THR A 186 -2.95 6.53 -3.66
C THR A 186 -2.82 8.02 -3.38
N PHE A 187 -1.59 8.52 -3.33
CA PHE A 187 -1.27 9.94 -3.16
C PHE A 187 -0.63 10.51 -4.42
N GLY A 188 -1.43 11.15 -5.28
CA GLY A 188 -0.93 11.90 -6.42
C GLY A 188 -0.56 13.33 -6.02
N SER A 189 0.73 13.65 -5.85
CA SER A 189 1.21 15.00 -5.54
C SER A 189 0.48 15.70 -4.37
N VAL A 190 0.26 14.98 -3.28
CA VAL A 190 -0.45 15.52 -2.11
C VAL A 190 0.48 16.42 -1.28
N GLY A 191 0.00 17.60 -0.92
CA GLY A 191 0.78 18.60 -0.18
C GLY A 191 0.80 18.37 1.33
N SER A 192 1.79 19.00 1.98
CA SER A 192 2.06 18.92 3.43
C SER A 192 0.99 19.58 4.32
N GLY A 193 0.04 20.32 3.73
CA GLY A 193 -1.12 20.84 4.45
C GLY A 193 -2.21 19.80 4.71
N THR A 194 -2.10 18.61 4.10
CA THR A 194 -3.04 17.49 4.25
C THR A 194 -2.71 16.68 5.50
N THR A 195 -3.73 16.21 6.23
CA THR A 195 -3.57 15.35 7.41
C THR A 195 -3.95 13.91 7.06
N ILE A 196 -3.00 12.98 7.23
CA ILE A 196 -3.18 11.54 7.05
C ILE A 196 -2.69 10.85 8.32
N ASP A 197 -3.60 10.27 9.09
CA ASP A 197 -3.31 9.79 10.43
C ASP A 197 -4.19 8.58 10.79
N HIS A 198 -3.63 7.47 11.29
CA HIS A 198 -4.40 6.26 11.61
C HIS A 198 -5.19 5.73 10.41
N ILE A 199 -4.47 5.24 9.39
CA ILE A 199 -5.06 4.61 8.21
C ILE A 199 -4.69 3.13 8.18
N GLU A 200 -5.69 2.28 8.03
CA GLU A 200 -5.52 0.85 7.78
C GLU A 200 -5.85 0.55 6.32
N VAL A 201 -4.95 -0.13 5.63
CA VAL A 201 -5.17 -0.76 4.35
C VAL A 201 -5.06 -2.26 4.55
N TYR A 202 -6.18 -2.96 4.36
CA TYR A 202 -6.30 -4.39 4.62
C TYR A 202 -6.56 -5.12 3.31
N ARG A 203 -5.66 -6.04 2.95
CA ARG A 203 -5.73 -6.90 1.76
C ARG A 203 -5.98 -6.10 0.48
N SER A 204 -5.11 -5.12 0.22
CA SER A 204 -5.06 -4.47 -1.09
C SER A 204 -4.65 -5.50 -2.15
N GLY A 205 -5.27 -5.44 -3.33
CA GLY A 205 -4.90 -6.20 -4.53
C GLY A 205 -3.76 -5.61 -5.34
N ASP A 206 -3.20 -4.52 -4.85
CA ASP A 206 -2.03 -3.83 -5.38
C ASP A 206 -1.29 -3.23 -4.16
N ASP A 207 -0.54 -2.13 -4.31
CA ASP A 207 0.12 -1.50 -3.18
C ASP A 207 -0.86 -1.07 -2.08
N ALA A 208 -0.37 -1.04 -0.84
CA ALA A 208 -1.16 -0.55 0.27
C ALA A 208 -1.19 0.98 0.27
N PHE A 209 -0.02 1.60 0.22
CA PHE A 209 0.17 3.04 0.18
C PHE A 209 1.20 3.40 -0.88
N GLU A 210 0.80 4.23 -1.84
CA GLU A 210 1.70 4.66 -2.91
C GLU A 210 1.69 6.18 -3.07
N TRP A 211 2.89 6.76 -3.14
CA TRP A 211 3.09 8.20 -3.31
C TRP A 211 3.73 8.54 -4.67
N PHE A 212 2.95 9.18 -5.54
CA PHE A 212 3.45 9.75 -6.79
C PHE A 212 3.74 11.25 -6.64
N GLY A 213 4.93 11.57 -6.12
CA GLY A 213 5.35 12.93 -5.84
C GLY A 213 4.68 13.55 -4.59
N GLY A 214 4.91 14.84 -4.37
CA GLY A 214 4.34 15.60 -3.26
C GLY A 214 5.15 15.57 -1.96
N ALA A 215 4.51 16.04 -0.89
CA ALA A 215 5.17 16.34 0.39
C ALA A 215 4.28 16.07 1.62
N VAL A 216 3.17 15.33 1.46
CA VAL A 216 2.28 14.97 2.57
C VAL A 216 3.05 14.22 3.66
N ASN A 217 2.79 14.57 4.92
CA ASN A 217 3.31 13.81 6.06
C ASN A 217 2.21 12.89 6.57
N CYS A 218 2.59 11.67 6.98
CA CYS A 218 1.65 10.67 7.47
C CYS A 218 2.09 10.13 8.83
N SER A 219 1.13 9.66 9.64
CA SER A 219 1.43 8.94 10.88
C SER A 219 0.47 7.80 11.10
N TYR A 220 0.93 6.73 11.76
CA TYR A 220 0.09 5.56 12.09
C TYR A 220 -0.54 4.91 10.86
N LEU A 221 0.31 4.35 10.00
CA LEU A 221 -0.11 3.63 8.80
C LEU A 221 -0.03 2.12 9.01
N LEU A 222 -1.05 1.38 8.60
CA LEU A 222 -1.16 -0.05 8.82
C LEU A 222 -1.46 -0.75 7.49
N ALA A 223 -0.54 -1.54 6.97
CA ALA A 223 -0.68 -2.37 5.79
C ALA A 223 -0.74 -3.85 6.22
N ILE A 224 -1.84 -4.53 5.92
CA ILE A 224 -2.06 -5.93 6.30
C ILE A 224 -2.33 -6.76 5.05
N ASP A 225 -1.46 -7.73 4.77
CA ASP A 225 -1.60 -8.71 3.68
C ASP A 225 -1.84 -8.09 2.30
N THR A 226 -1.08 -7.03 1.99
CA THR A 226 -0.96 -6.39 0.68
C THR A 226 -0.53 -7.40 -0.38
N TRP A 227 -1.02 -7.24 -1.61
CA TRP A 227 -0.66 -8.11 -2.73
C TRP A 227 0.68 -7.74 -3.35
N ASP A 228 0.91 -6.48 -3.71
CA ASP A 228 2.20 -6.01 -4.23
C ASP A 228 3.07 -5.34 -3.15
N ASP A 229 3.32 -4.03 -3.14
CA ASP A 229 4.23 -3.36 -2.19
C ASP A 229 3.50 -2.66 -1.03
N ASP A 230 4.07 -2.71 0.19
CA ASP A 230 3.39 -2.11 1.35
C ASP A 230 3.51 -0.58 1.38
N PHE A 231 4.67 -0.06 0.96
CA PHE A 231 4.98 1.35 0.92
C PHE A 231 5.81 1.65 -0.33
N ASP A 232 5.18 2.18 -1.37
CA ASP A 232 5.86 2.60 -2.61
C ASP A 232 5.95 4.13 -2.69
N THR A 233 7.13 4.63 -3.02
CA THR A 233 7.39 6.06 -3.15
C THR A 233 8.09 6.39 -4.45
N ASP A 234 7.55 7.40 -5.10
CA ASP A 234 7.87 7.63 -6.49
C ASP A 234 7.81 9.11 -6.87
N ASN A 235 8.28 9.42 -8.08
CA ASN A 235 8.07 10.69 -8.77
C ASN A 235 8.37 11.97 -7.96
N GLY A 236 9.39 11.92 -7.09
CA GLY A 236 9.88 13.05 -6.32
C GLY A 236 9.21 13.23 -4.96
N TYR A 237 8.54 12.21 -4.42
CA TYR A 237 7.93 12.30 -3.09
C TYR A 237 8.99 12.63 -2.02
N SER A 238 8.67 13.61 -1.18
CA SER A 238 9.61 14.21 -0.21
C SER A 238 9.00 14.39 1.19
N GLY A 239 7.87 13.73 1.45
CA GLY A 239 7.17 13.78 2.73
C GLY A 239 7.85 12.95 3.83
N LYS A 240 7.20 12.94 5.00
CA LYS A 240 7.68 12.25 6.20
C LYS A 240 6.62 11.33 6.76
N VAL A 241 7.02 10.11 7.12
CA VAL A 241 6.10 9.10 7.65
C VAL A 241 6.66 8.54 8.95
N GLN A 242 5.83 8.49 9.99
CA GLN A 242 6.20 7.89 11.27
C GLN A 242 5.17 6.89 11.78
N PHE A 243 5.63 5.80 12.40
CA PHE A 243 4.78 4.74 12.92
C PHE A 243 3.99 4.04 11.81
N GLY A 244 4.69 3.29 10.96
CA GLY A 244 4.04 2.45 9.95
C GLY A 244 4.32 0.97 10.16
N LEU A 245 3.33 0.13 9.91
CA LEU A 245 3.44 -1.33 10.02
C LEU A 245 3.06 -1.99 8.71
N ALA A 246 3.83 -2.99 8.30
CA ALA A 246 3.44 -3.98 7.30
C ALA A 246 3.45 -5.39 7.91
N GLN A 247 2.41 -6.19 7.67
CA GLN A 247 2.32 -7.60 8.06
C GLN A 247 1.95 -8.46 6.85
N ARG A 248 2.88 -9.30 6.38
CA ARG A 248 2.67 -10.19 5.22
C ARG A 248 2.17 -11.57 5.63
N LEU A 249 1.34 -12.18 4.79
CA LEU A 249 1.04 -13.61 4.81
C LEU A 249 2.00 -14.35 3.88
N SER A 250 2.34 -15.61 4.17
CA SER A 250 3.36 -16.32 3.38
C SER A 250 2.95 -16.70 1.96
N VAL A 251 1.67 -16.65 1.62
CA VAL A 251 1.15 -17.14 0.34
C VAL A 251 0.71 -16.03 -0.62
N THR A 252 0.57 -14.80 -0.14
CA THR A 252 0.07 -13.64 -0.90
C THR A 252 1.25 -12.84 -1.45
N ALA A 253 1.52 -12.90 -2.75
CA ALA A 253 2.53 -12.08 -3.40
C ALA A 253 2.20 -11.91 -4.88
N ASP A 254 2.46 -10.72 -5.42
CA ASP A 254 2.26 -10.42 -6.83
C ASP A 254 3.27 -11.13 -7.74
N VAL A 255 2.97 -11.23 -9.04
CA VAL A 255 3.86 -11.79 -10.05
C VAL A 255 5.02 -10.86 -10.42
N SER A 256 4.85 -9.54 -10.29
CA SER A 256 5.90 -8.51 -10.35
C SER A 256 6.95 -8.74 -9.25
N GLY A 257 6.44 -9.12 -8.07
CA GLY A 257 7.16 -9.55 -6.89
C GLY A 257 7.13 -8.52 -5.77
N SER A 258 6.74 -8.98 -4.58
CA SER A 258 6.32 -8.11 -3.48
C SER A 258 7.43 -7.77 -2.49
N ASN A 259 7.44 -6.51 -2.07
CA ASN A 259 8.40 -5.88 -1.15
C ASN A 259 7.71 -5.19 0.02
N GLY A 260 8.44 -5.08 1.13
CA GLY A 260 8.03 -4.22 2.24
C GLY A 260 8.10 -2.72 1.90
N PHE A 261 9.03 -2.36 1.03
CA PHE A 261 9.18 -1.02 0.47
C PHE A 261 9.68 -1.15 -0.97
N GLU A 262 9.13 -0.33 -1.84
CA GLU A 262 9.72 0.03 -3.13
C GLU A 262 9.91 1.55 -3.17
N SER A 263 10.99 2.00 -3.82
CA SER A 263 11.26 3.43 -3.92
C SER A 263 12.07 3.76 -5.16
N ASP A 264 11.45 4.52 -6.04
CA ASP A 264 12.00 5.01 -7.30
C ASP A 264 12.09 6.54 -7.28
N ASN A 265 13.02 7.14 -8.04
CA ASN A 265 12.94 8.58 -8.31
C ASN A 265 11.81 8.88 -9.30
N ASN A 266 11.74 8.06 -10.35
CA ASN A 266 10.70 7.98 -11.37
C ASN A 266 10.99 6.73 -12.23
N SER A 267 10.04 6.36 -13.07
CA SER A 267 10.12 5.15 -13.91
C SER A 267 11.36 5.04 -14.79
N SER A 268 11.91 6.17 -15.25
CA SER A 268 13.13 6.19 -16.05
C SER A 268 14.42 6.09 -15.22
N GLY A 269 14.35 6.33 -13.91
CA GLY A 269 15.51 6.50 -13.04
C GLY A 269 16.39 7.65 -13.49
N SER A 270 15.80 8.83 -13.73
CA SER A 270 16.52 10.03 -14.19
C SER A 270 17.04 10.90 -13.03
N ASN A 271 17.80 11.96 -13.35
CA ASN A 271 18.21 13.00 -12.41
C ASN A 271 17.14 14.11 -12.24
N ALA A 272 15.87 13.84 -12.54
CA ALA A 272 14.80 14.82 -12.39
C ALA A 272 14.64 15.29 -10.94
N THR A 273 14.30 16.56 -10.77
CA THR A 273 14.12 17.20 -9.46
C THR A 273 12.66 17.59 -9.23
N PRO A 274 12.12 17.51 -8.00
CA PRO A 274 12.79 17.01 -6.80
C PRO A 274 13.09 15.52 -6.88
N GLN A 275 14.18 15.10 -6.24
CA GLN A 275 14.49 13.68 -6.12
C GLN A 275 13.55 13.05 -5.08
N THR A 276 13.07 11.81 -5.30
CA THR A 276 12.37 11.05 -4.27
C THR A 276 13.29 10.93 -3.06
N SER A 277 12.91 11.57 -1.95
CA SER A 277 13.76 11.81 -0.79
C SER A 277 12.98 11.70 0.52
N ALA A 278 11.89 10.95 0.47
CA ALA A 278 11.02 10.68 1.60
C ALA A 278 11.79 10.19 2.83
N VAL A 279 11.29 10.54 4.02
CA VAL A 279 11.90 10.15 5.29
C VAL A 279 10.91 9.36 6.12
N PHE A 280 11.24 8.09 6.35
CA PHE A 280 10.48 7.18 7.20
C PHE A 280 11.21 6.97 8.53
N SER A 281 10.47 6.96 9.64
CA SER A 281 10.99 6.61 10.96
C SER A 281 10.02 5.71 11.70
N ASN A 282 10.52 4.82 12.55
CA ASN A 282 9.66 3.97 13.38
C ASN A 282 8.73 3.08 12.54
N MET A 283 9.29 2.40 11.53
CA MET A 283 8.56 1.45 10.70
C MET A 283 8.78 0.02 11.22
N THR A 284 7.76 -0.81 11.20
CA THR A 284 7.87 -2.25 11.47
C THR A 284 7.41 -3.02 10.24
N ILE A 285 8.31 -3.76 9.59
CA ILE A 285 8.06 -4.42 8.31
C ILE A 285 8.26 -5.92 8.50
N LEU A 286 7.15 -6.67 8.54
CA LEU A 286 7.12 -8.08 8.91
C LEU A 286 6.82 -8.96 7.69
N GLY A 287 7.84 -9.64 7.22
CA GLY A 287 7.79 -10.52 6.06
C GLY A 287 7.25 -11.91 6.36
N PRO A 288 7.16 -12.76 5.32
CA PRO A 288 6.50 -14.06 5.33
C PRO A 288 7.32 -15.22 5.91
N VAL A 289 8.64 -15.06 6.09
CA VAL A 289 9.53 -16.16 6.48
C VAL A 289 9.18 -16.66 7.88
N GLY A 290 9.18 -17.98 8.07
CA GLY A 290 8.78 -18.62 9.33
C GLY A 290 7.26 -18.72 9.53
N GLN A 291 6.45 -18.25 8.57
CA GLN A 291 4.98 -18.31 8.64
C GLN A 291 4.35 -19.44 7.81
N GLY A 292 5.16 -20.28 7.15
CA GLY A 292 4.70 -21.39 6.32
C GLY A 292 5.56 -21.54 5.07
N THR A 293 5.02 -22.19 4.03
CA THR A 293 5.60 -22.15 2.69
C THR A 293 5.49 -20.72 2.16
N VAL A 294 6.63 -20.13 1.81
CA VAL A 294 6.72 -18.77 1.30
C VAL A 294 6.54 -18.79 -0.22
N ASN A 295 5.65 -17.93 -0.73
CA ASN A 295 5.48 -17.68 -2.15
C ASN A 295 6.81 -17.21 -2.76
N ALA A 296 7.19 -17.78 -3.90
CA ALA A 296 8.48 -17.53 -4.53
C ALA A 296 8.66 -16.07 -5.02
N ASN A 297 7.55 -15.36 -5.21
CA ASN A 297 7.58 -13.98 -5.68
C ASN A 297 7.88 -12.95 -4.57
N PHE A 298 7.92 -13.36 -3.30
CA PHE A 298 8.40 -12.46 -2.25
C PHE A 298 9.88 -12.11 -2.42
N GLN A 299 10.18 -10.82 -2.41
CA GLN A 299 11.52 -10.30 -2.68
C GLN A 299 12.16 -9.66 -1.44
N HIS A 300 11.92 -8.37 -1.19
CA HIS A 300 12.77 -7.57 -0.31
C HIS A 300 12.03 -6.95 0.87
N GLY A 301 12.71 -6.82 2.01
CA GLY A 301 12.21 -5.96 3.09
C GLY A 301 12.19 -4.49 2.67
N ALA A 302 13.16 -4.07 1.86
CA ALA A 302 13.13 -2.80 1.14
C ALA A 302 13.97 -2.90 -0.14
N GLN A 303 13.42 -2.43 -1.25
CA GLN A 303 14.09 -2.26 -2.53
C GLN A 303 14.18 -0.76 -2.86
N ILE A 304 15.40 -0.27 -3.07
CA ILE A 304 15.68 1.14 -3.33
C ILE A 304 16.33 1.26 -4.71
N ARG A 305 15.66 1.97 -5.61
CA ARG A 305 15.86 1.87 -7.05
C ARG A 305 15.90 3.23 -7.73
N ARG A 306 16.35 3.22 -8.99
CA ARG A 306 16.11 4.30 -9.97
C ARG A 306 16.38 5.70 -9.41
N ASN A 307 17.56 5.91 -8.83
CA ASN A 307 17.99 7.20 -8.27
C ASN A 307 17.17 7.71 -7.06
N SER A 308 16.48 6.84 -6.34
CA SER A 308 15.84 7.21 -5.08
C SER A 308 16.89 7.60 -4.02
N ALA A 309 16.54 8.60 -3.22
CA ALA A 309 17.26 9.07 -2.05
C ALA A 309 16.44 8.93 -0.76
N ILE A 310 15.50 7.97 -0.72
CA ILE A 310 14.72 7.64 0.48
C ILE A 310 15.62 7.44 1.71
N SER A 311 15.13 7.84 2.88
CA SER A 311 15.84 7.66 4.14
C SER A 311 14.95 6.98 5.17
N ILE A 312 15.47 5.94 5.84
CA ILE A 312 14.72 5.09 6.77
C ILE A 312 15.48 4.98 8.09
N PHE A 313 14.81 5.33 9.19
CA PHE A 313 15.39 5.41 10.53
C PHE A 313 14.61 4.63 11.58
N ASN A 314 15.27 4.22 12.66
CA ASN A 314 14.61 3.71 13.88
C ASN A 314 13.59 2.59 13.61
N SER A 315 13.82 1.75 12.61
CA SER A 315 12.83 0.80 12.08
C SER A 315 13.24 -0.65 12.32
N VAL A 316 12.27 -1.56 12.20
CA VAL A 316 12.45 -3.01 12.31
C VAL A 316 12.02 -3.64 10.99
N PHE A 317 12.89 -4.42 10.37
CA PHE A 317 12.62 -5.27 9.23
C PHE A 317 12.83 -6.71 9.68
N ALA A 318 11.82 -7.56 9.58
CA ALA A 318 11.91 -8.93 10.03
C ALA A 318 11.40 -9.92 8.98
N ASN A 319 12.01 -11.09 8.89
CA ASN A 319 11.48 -12.28 8.20
C ASN A 319 11.19 -12.11 6.69
N TYR A 320 12.05 -11.41 5.95
CA TYR A 320 11.98 -11.42 4.48
C TYR A 320 12.89 -12.48 3.84
N THR A 321 12.56 -12.89 2.61
CA THR A 321 13.40 -13.80 1.82
C THR A 321 14.76 -13.16 1.52
N GLU A 322 14.79 -11.87 1.25
CA GLU A 322 15.99 -11.03 1.11
C GLU A 322 15.80 -9.73 1.91
N GLY A 323 16.87 -9.19 2.49
CA GLY A 323 16.79 -8.00 3.35
C GLY A 323 16.66 -6.70 2.57
N ILE A 324 17.72 -5.90 2.56
CA ILE A 324 17.76 -4.57 1.93
C ILE A 324 18.45 -4.67 0.58
N PHE A 325 17.80 -4.19 -0.48
CA PHE A 325 18.34 -4.19 -1.83
C PHE A 325 18.53 -2.76 -2.36
N TYR A 326 19.76 -2.42 -2.71
CA TYR A 326 20.05 -1.26 -3.56
C TYR A 326 20.18 -1.73 -5.00
N ASP A 327 19.20 -1.34 -5.81
CA ASP A 327 19.04 -1.79 -7.17
C ASP A 327 19.31 -0.65 -8.17
N ASP A 328 20.48 -0.75 -8.77
CA ASP A 328 21.04 0.17 -9.74
C ASP A 328 20.91 -0.37 -11.18
N GLU A 329 20.02 -1.33 -11.46
CA GLU A 329 19.90 -1.96 -12.79
C GLU A 329 19.32 -1.04 -13.86
N ARG A 330 18.59 0.01 -13.47
CA ARG A 330 17.82 0.85 -14.40
C ARG A 330 18.10 2.37 -14.29
N PRO A 331 19.33 2.83 -14.54
CA PRO A 331 19.59 4.27 -14.68
C PRO A 331 19.11 4.80 -16.04
N ALA A 332 18.57 6.02 -16.10
CA ALA A 332 18.09 6.64 -17.35
C ALA A 332 19.20 6.84 -18.40
N ALA A 333 20.42 7.09 -17.92
CA ALA A 333 21.61 7.35 -18.71
C ALA A 333 22.88 7.06 -17.89
N PRO A 334 24.05 6.84 -18.52
CA PRO A 334 25.30 6.56 -17.80
C PRO A 334 25.74 7.62 -16.78
N SER A 335 25.25 8.87 -16.91
CA SER A 335 25.51 9.98 -15.98
C SER A 335 24.49 10.09 -14.85
N THR A 336 23.51 9.20 -14.79
CA THR A 336 22.50 9.21 -13.73
C THR A 336 23.11 8.74 -12.42
N VAL A 337 22.77 9.43 -11.33
CA VAL A 337 23.13 8.97 -9.99
C VAL A 337 22.34 7.70 -9.67
N ASN A 338 23.04 6.70 -9.16
CA ASN A 338 22.45 5.45 -8.69
C ASN A 338 21.96 5.58 -7.25
N SER A 339 21.00 4.75 -6.85
CA SER A 339 20.49 4.74 -5.48
C SER A 339 21.58 4.38 -4.47
N SER A 340 22.48 3.46 -4.82
CA SER A 340 23.64 3.14 -3.98
C SER A 340 24.58 4.35 -3.81
N SER A 341 24.76 5.15 -4.86
CA SER A 341 25.55 6.39 -4.80
C SER A 341 24.91 7.43 -3.88
N ASN A 342 23.58 7.49 -3.81
CA ASN A 342 22.87 8.35 -2.86
C ASN A 342 23.15 7.93 -1.40
N LEU A 343 23.25 6.63 -1.12
CA LEU A 343 23.66 6.15 0.20
C LEU A 343 25.11 6.54 0.52
N VAL A 344 26.04 6.36 -0.42
CA VAL A 344 27.46 6.73 -0.25
C VAL A 344 27.62 8.25 -0.02
N ALA A 345 26.83 9.05 -0.71
CA ALA A 345 26.81 10.50 -0.57
C ALA A 345 26.03 11.02 0.65
N ASN A 346 25.40 10.11 1.42
CA ASN A 346 24.55 10.41 2.58
C ASN A 346 23.33 11.30 2.23
N THR A 347 22.92 11.31 0.95
CA THR A 347 21.66 11.91 0.49
C THR A 347 20.49 10.96 0.75
N SER A 348 20.72 9.65 0.61
CA SER A 348 19.93 8.56 1.22
C SER A 348 20.58 8.15 2.54
N VAL A 349 19.77 7.86 3.56
CA VAL A 349 20.28 7.39 4.86
C VAL A 349 19.44 6.23 5.37
N PHE A 350 20.07 5.08 5.58
CA PHE A 350 19.45 3.91 6.20
C PHE A 350 20.18 3.61 7.51
N ALA A 351 19.62 4.03 8.64
CA ALA A 351 20.35 4.06 9.91
C ALA A 351 19.50 3.78 11.15
N ASN A 352 20.15 3.20 12.16
CA ASN A 352 19.58 2.84 13.45
C ASN A 352 18.42 1.84 13.35
N ASN A 353 18.39 1.03 12.29
CA ASN A 353 17.39 0.00 12.06
C ASN A 353 17.83 -1.36 12.62
N LEU A 354 16.85 -2.24 12.83
CA LEU A 354 17.01 -3.64 13.21
C LEU A 354 16.56 -4.51 12.03
N ILE A 355 17.44 -5.38 11.51
CA ILE A 355 17.17 -6.26 10.38
C ILE A 355 17.34 -7.71 10.84
N PHE A 356 16.23 -8.41 11.03
CA PHE A 356 16.17 -9.71 11.69
C PHE A 356 15.65 -10.80 10.75
N ASN A 357 16.35 -11.93 10.65
CA ASN A 357 15.93 -13.10 9.86
C ASN A 357 15.52 -12.81 8.39
N SER A 358 15.98 -11.69 7.83
CA SER A 358 15.73 -11.36 6.42
C SER A 358 16.85 -11.90 5.53
N ASN A 359 17.05 -13.23 5.55
CA ASN A 359 18.21 -13.90 4.96
C ASN A 359 17.89 -15.23 4.25
N GLY A 360 16.64 -15.45 3.84
CA GLY A 360 16.20 -16.71 3.23
C GLY A 360 17.00 -17.13 1.99
N LYS A 361 17.55 -16.18 1.23
CA LYS A 361 18.46 -16.43 0.08
C LYS A 361 19.93 -16.08 0.36
N SER A 362 20.34 -16.07 1.63
CA SER A 362 21.70 -15.71 2.09
C SER A 362 22.12 -14.26 1.82
N ASN A 363 21.16 -13.35 1.60
CA ASN A 363 21.40 -11.94 1.32
C ASN A 363 20.58 -11.02 2.24
N GLN A 364 21.10 -10.67 3.42
CA GLN A 364 20.52 -9.58 4.25
C GLN A 364 20.76 -8.19 3.64
N VAL A 365 21.84 -8.06 2.87
CA VAL A 365 22.14 -6.90 2.04
C VAL A 365 22.39 -7.41 0.63
N LYS A 366 21.71 -6.81 -0.35
CA LYS A 366 21.85 -7.09 -1.77
C LYS A 366 22.22 -5.81 -2.51
N ALA A 367 22.98 -5.96 -3.57
CA ALA A 367 23.21 -4.91 -4.55
C ALA A 367 23.22 -5.52 -5.96
N THR A 368 23.01 -4.70 -6.99
CA THR A 368 22.99 -5.14 -8.40
C THR A 368 24.23 -5.92 -8.82
N ASN A 369 25.39 -5.61 -8.24
CA ASN A 369 26.62 -6.33 -8.51
C ASN A 369 27.54 -6.34 -7.28
N SER A 370 28.54 -7.22 -7.29
CA SER A 370 29.48 -7.41 -6.18
C SER A 370 30.33 -6.17 -5.86
N ALA A 371 30.60 -5.31 -6.83
CA ALA A 371 31.38 -4.08 -6.60
C ALA A 371 30.56 -3.06 -5.79
N THR A 372 29.29 -2.84 -6.16
CA THR A 372 28.36 -2.03 -5.38
C THR A 372 28.16 -2.63 -3.98
N LEU A 373 27.98 -3.95 -3.88
CA LEU A 373 27.79 -4.63 -2.61
C LEU A 373 28.99 -4.40 -1.66
N ALA A 374 30.21 -4.50 -2.18
CA ALA A 374 31.43 -4.27 -1.40
C ALA A 374 31.52 -2.85 -0.82
N ILE A 375 30.88 -1.87 -1.46
CA ILE A 375 30.83 -0.47 -1.01
C ILE A 375 29.73 -0.27 0.03
N ILE A 376 28.50 -0.71 -0.25
CA ILE A 376 27.35 -0.37 0.60
C ILE A 376 27.21 -1.27 1.83
N ASN A 377 27.66 -2.53 1.77
CA ASN A 377 27.48 -3.47 2.87
C ASN A 377 28.18 -2.99 4.17
N PRO A 378 29.44 -2.51 4.14
CA PRO A 378 30.07 -1.92 5.33
C PRO A 378 29.31 -0.70 5.89
N LEU A 379 28.74 0.14 5.02
CA LEU A 379 27.99 1.33 5.44
C LEU A 379 26.71 0.93 6.17
N LEU A 380 25.94 0.01 5.59
CA LEU A 380 24.69 -0.47 6.16
C LEU A 380 24.91 -1.22 7.47
N THR A 381 25.90 -2.13 7.50
CA THR A 381 26.20 -2.93 8.70
C THR A 381 26.80 -2.10 9.84
N ALA A 382 27.49 -0.99 9.55
CA ALA A 382 27.95 -0.07 10.59
C ALA A 382 26.83 0.80 11.17
N ALA A 383 25.83 1.16 10.35
CA ALA A 383 24.75 2.05 10.75
C ALA A 383 23.54 1.31 11.36
N ASN A 384 23.46 -0.02 11.25
CA ASN A 384 22.28 -0.82 11.62
C ASN A 384 22.68 -2.11 12.33
N THR A 385 21.70 -2.78 12.95
CA THR A 385 21.90 -4.10 13.55
C THR A 385 21.31 -5.18 12.66
N PHE A 386 22.17 -6.06 12.15
CA PHE A 386 21.77 -7.25 11.39
C PHE A 386 21.86 -8.49 12.27
N ASN A 387 20.81 -9.31 12.27
CA ASN A 387 20.79 -10.61 12.93
C ASN A 387 20.09 -11.62 12.00
N THR A 388 20.70 -12.77 11.76
CA THR A 388 20.13 -13.81 10.90
C THR A 388 19.14 -14.73 11.63
N ALA A 389 19.07 -14.67 12.95
CA ALA A 389 18.14 -15.47 13.74
C ALA A 389 16.71 -14.89 13.68
N ASP A 390 15.71 -15.78 13.64
CA ASP A 390 14.32 -15.40 13.92
C ASP A 390 14.19 -15.06 15.41
N ILE A 391 14.08 -13.76 15.69
CA ILE A 391 13.87 -13.23 17.03
C ILE A 391 12.56 -12.46 17.14
N THR A 392 11.60 -12.75 16.25
CA THR A 392 10.33 -12.02 16.19
C THR A 392 9.57 -12.12 17.51
N ALA A 393 9.45 -13.33 18.09
CA ALA A 393 8.78 -13.54 19.36
C ALA A 393 9.52 -12.90 20.56
N ALA A 394 10.82 -12.61 20.41
CA ALA A 394 11.58 -11.83 21.39
C ALA A 394 11.45 -10.31 21.15
N THR A 395 10.98 -9.91 19.97
CA THR A 395 10.81 -8.50 19.58
C THR A 395 9.39 -8.02 19.87
N PHE A 396 8.38 -8.79 19.47
CA PHE A 396 6.96 -8.48 19.57
C PHE A 396 6.22 -9.56 20.35
N VAL A 397 5.11 -9.20 21.01
CA VAL A 397 4.34 -10.12 21.84
C VAL A 397 3.74 -11.28 21.03
N ASP A 398 3.02 -10.99 19.94
CA ASP A 398 2.43 -12.02 19.07
C ASP A 398 2.03 -11.42 17.70
N ALA A 399 3.03 -11.04 16.91
CA ALA A 399 2.82 -10.27 15.69
C ALA A 399 2.29 -11.07 14.49
N TYR A 400 2.19 -12.40 14.57
CA TYR A 400 1.81 -13.27 13.45
C TYR A 400 0.50 -14.02 13.75
N LYS A 401 -0.55 -13.23 13.92
CA LYS A 401 -1.94 -13.68 13.97
C LYS A 401 -2.72 -13.03 12.85
N TYR A 402 -3.70 -13.77 12.34
CA TYR A 402 -4.51 -13.37 11.20
C TYR A 402 -5.97 -13.82 11.39
N SER A 403 -6.84 -13.36 10.49
CA SER A 403 -8.21 -13.84 10.37
C SER A 403 -8.25 -15.33 10.02
N SER A 404 -9.36 -15.97 10.40
CA SER A 404 -9.53 -17.42 10.23
C SER A 404 -9.68 -17.89 8.79
N ASP A 405 -9.98 -16.99 7.86
CA ASP A 405 -10.11 -17.32 6.43
C ASP A 405 -8.76 -17.49 5.72
N ILE A 406 -7.66 -16.94 6.26
CA ILE A 406 -6.35 -16.92 5.59
C ILE A 406 -5.24 -17.65 6.35
N SER A 407 -5.42 -17.99 7.64
CA SER A 407 -4.38 -18.63 8.43
C SER A 407 -4.92 -19.57 9.51
N THR A 408 -4.11 -20.56 9.86
CA THR A 408 -4.34 -21.39 11.05
C THR A 408 -3.86 -20.72 12.34
N LYS A 409 -3.03 -19.67 12.25
CA LYS A 409 -2.63 -18.83 13.39
C LYS A 409 -3.69 -17.75 13.64
N ILE A 410 -4.86 -18.20 14.08
CA ILE A 410 -6.05 -17.36 14.22
C ILE A 410 -5.91 -16.41 15.41
N GLY A 411 -6.27 -15.15 15.22
CA GLY A 411 -6.46 -14.19 16.29
C GLY A 411 -6.16 -12.75 15.87
N ARG A 412 -6.28 -11.84 16.82
CA ARG A 412 -5.81 -10.47 16.64
C ARG A 412 -4.30 -10.40 16.88
N PRO A 413 -3.50 -9.87 15.95
CA PRO A 413 -2.07 -9.70 16.17
C PRO A 413 -1.80 -8.70 17.29
N ASN A 414 -0.68 -8.92 17.98
CA ASN A 414 -0.15 -8.03 18.98
C ASN A 414 1.26 -7.60 18.59
N PHE A 415 1.34 -6.39 18.02
CA PHE A 415 2.58 -5.78 17.56
C PHE A 415 3.32 -5.00 18.63
N THR A 416 2.80 -4.94 19.87
CA THR A 416 3.53 -4.30 20.97
C THR A 416 4.81 -5.07 21.28
N LEU A 417 5.79 -4.36 21.82
CA LEU A 417 7.09 -4.93 22.10
C LEU A 417 7.03 -5.94 23.25
N ALA A 418 7.67 -7.08 23.03
CA ALA A 418 7.85 -8.08 24.07
C ALA A 418 8.75 -7.55 25.21
N THR A 419 8.58 -8.11 26.41
CA THR A 419 9.46 -7.78 27.54
C THR A 419 10.90 -8.16 27.21
N GLY A 420 11.83 -7.21 27.36
CA GLY A 420 13.25 -7.41 27.03
C GLY A 420 13.59 -7.26 25.55
N SER A 421 12.63 -6.85 24.70
CA SER A 421 12.87 -6.58 23.28
C SER A 421 14.00 -5.57 23.08
N SER A 422 14.95 -5.89 22.20
CA SER A 422 16.02 -4.97 21.81
C SER A 422 15.50 -3.73 21.08
N ALA A 423 14.26 -3.76 20.59
CA ALA A 423 13.61 -2.63 19.96
C ALA A 423 13.03 -1.63 20.99
N ALA A 424 12.95 -1.98 22.28
CA ALA A 424 12.31 -1.12 23.29
C ALA A 424 13.08 0.16 23.63
N THR A 425 14.36 0.24 23.23
CA THR A 425 15.23 1.39 23.50
C THR A 425 16.11 1.70 22.28
N GLY A 426 16.82 2.83 22.35
CA GLY A 426 17.85 3.16 21.37
C GLY A 426 17.34 3.82 20.09
N ALA A 427 16.09 4.29 20.03
CA ALA A 427 15.67 5.22 18.99
C ALA A 427 16.54 6.49 19.02
N LEU A 428 16.87 7.01 17.84
CA LEU A 428 17.76 8.14 17.66
C LEU A 428 17.20 9.14 16.65
N PHE A 429 17.03 10.39 17.09
CA PHE A 429 16.45 11.47 16.30
C PHE A 429 17.45 12.62 16.06
N THR A 430 18.75 12.33 16.10
CA THR A 430 19.82 13.34 15.98
C THR A 430 20.17 13.68 14.54
N ASN A 431 19.81 12.83 13.57
CA ASN A 431 20.03 13.12 12.15
C ASN A 431 19.16 14.32 11.73
N ALA A 432 19.73 15.24 10.96
CA ALA A 432 19.04 16.46 10.50
C ALA A 432 17.75 16.17 9.70
N LYS A 433 17.66 15.04 9.00
CA LYS A 433 16.44 14.61 8.29
C LYS A 433 15.25 14.35 9.23
N LEU A 434 15.51 14.06 10.51
CA LEU A 434 14.51 13.83 11.56
C LEU A 434 14.18 15.11 12.37
N ALA A 435 14.64 16.29 11.92
CA ALA A 435 14.53 17.52 12.71
C ALA A 435 13.11 18.05 12.93
N ALA A 436 12.15 17.73 12.06
CA ALA A 436 10.77 18.22 12.14
C ALA A 436 9.76 17.15 11.70
N ASN A 437 8.52 17.25 12.17
CA ASN A 437 7.38 16.37 11.85
C ASN A 437 7.61 14.90 12.23
N PHE A 438 8.29 14.68 13.36
CA PHE A 438 8.43 13.39 14.03
C PHE A 438 8.21 13.59 15.52
N ASP A 439 7.51 12.66 16.17
CA ASP A 439 7.58 12.44 17.60
C ASP A 439 8.95 11.87 17.97
N LYS A 440 9.73 12.66 18.69
CA LYS A 440 11.10 12.32 19.12
C LYS A 440 11.14 11.87 20.57
N THR A 441 9.99 11.72 21.22
CA THR A 441 9.88 11.34 22.63
C THR A 441 9.89 9.83 22.83
N VAL A 442 9.61 9.07 21.77
CA VAL A 442 9.67 7.61 21.81
C VAL A 442 11.10 7.09 21.94
N ALA A 443 11.30 6.11 22.82
CA ALA A 443 12.61 5.47 23.01
C ALA A 443 12.82 4.25 22.10
N PHE A 444 11.75 3.74 21.49
CA PHE A 444 11.74 2.45 20.79
C PHE A 444 11.97 2.57 19.28
N LYS A 445 12.50 1.50 18.69
CA LYS A 445 12.57 1.27 17.25
C LYS A 445 11.36 0.46 16.79
N GLY A 446 10.94 0.66 15.54
CA GLY A 446 9.69 0.12 15.02
C GLY A 446 8.48 0.99 15.36
N ALA A 447 7.32 0.55 14.89
CA ALA A 447 6.07 1.31 14.96
C ALA A 447 5.37 1.26 16.32
N PHE A 448 5.77 0.33 17.21
CA PHE A 448 5.09 0.11 18.48
C PHE A 448 6.07 0.14 19.64
N GLY A 449 5.62 0.74 20.75
CA GLY A 449 6.19 0.53 22.07
C GLY A 449 5.40 -0.54 22.82
N THR A 450 5.05 -0.26 24.07
CA THR A 450 4.16 -1.11 24.88
C THR A 450 2.68 -0.77 24.72
N THR A 451 2.35 0.33 24.04
CA THR A 451 0.96 0.75 23.75
C THR A 451 0.57 0.30 22.35
N ASP A 452 -0.57 -0.36 22.24
CA ASP A 452 -1.17 -0.72 20.97
C ASP A 452 -2.02 0.44 20.43
N TRP A 453 -1.48 1.23 19.51
CA TRP A 453 -2.21 2.32 18.86
C TRP A 453 -3.23 1.83 17.83
N THR A 454 -3.23 0.55 17.44
CA THR A 454 -4.28 -0.05 16.59
C THR A 454 -5.54 -0.43 17.37
N ALA A 455 -5.49 -0.35 18.71
CA ALA A 455 -6.60 -0.72 19.56
C ALA A 455 -7.86 0.10 19.24
N ASN A 456 -9.01 -0.58 19.33
CA ASN A 456 -10.36 -0.06 19.09
C ASN A 456 -10.70 0.29 17.64
N TRP A 457 -9.76 0.72 16.81
CA TRP A 457 -10.09 1.31 15.51
C TRP A 457 -9.63 0.52 14.30
N ALA A 458 -8.55 -0.26 14.36
CA ALA A 458 -8.16 -1.16 13.26
C ALA A 458 -8.93 -2.48 13.34
N HIS A 459 -8.98 -3.24 12.25
CA HIS A 459 -9.66 -4.53 12.20
C HIS A 459 -8.89 -5.59 11.40
N PHE A 460 -8.59 -6.71 12.06
CA PHE A 460 -7.76 -7.79 11.50
C PHE A 460 -8.57 -9.02 11.03
N ASP A 461 -9.90 -8.91 11.02
CA ASP A 461 -10.82 -9.90 10.44
C ASP A 461 -12.07 -9.27 9.81
N PRO A 462 -11.93 -8.27 8.92
CA PRO A 462 -13.08 -7.61 8.30
C PRO A 462 -13.89 -8.56 7.41
N GLN A 463 -13.34 -9.73 7.06
CA GLN A 463 -14.04 -10.80 6.36
C GLN A 463 -15.29 -11.26 7.13
N SER A 464 -15.25 -11.22 8.46
CA SER A 464 -16.36 -11.59 9.35
C SER A 464 -17.45 -10.51 9.48
N LEU A 465 -17.18 -9.26 9.08
CA LEU A 465 -18.08 -8.13 9.29
C LEU A 465 -19.06 -7.94 8.12
N ALA A 466 -20.36 -7.99 8.39
CA ALA A 466 -21.40 -7.91 7.35
C ALA A 466 -21.50 -6.52 6.70
N TYR A 467 -21.30 -5.45 7.49
CA TYR A 467 -21.49 -4.05 7.06
C TYR A 467 -22.84 -3.81 6.37
N THR A 468 -23.92 -4.37 6.90
CA THR A 468 -25.29 -4.21 6.39
C THR A 468 -26.11 -3.20 7.20
N THR A 469 -25.66 -2.83 8.40
CA THR A 469 -26.35 -1.86 9.25
C THR A 469 -25.57 -0.53 9.26
N PRO A 470 -26.19 0.58 8.83
CA PRO A 470 -25.53 1.89 8.86
C PRO A 470 -24.98 2.23 10.25
N GLY A 471 -23.76 2.77 10.30
CA GLY A 471 -23.12 3.23 11.54
C GLY A 471 -22.51 2.13 12.40
N VAL A 472 -22.70 0.85 12.05
CA VAL A 472 -22.17 -0.31 12.76
C VAL A 472 -20.91 -0.80 12.04
N VAL A 473 -19.76 -0.32 12.51
CA VAL A 473 -18.42 -0.55 11.92
C VAL A 473 -17.54 -1.51 12.75
N LYS A 474 -18.13 -2.21 13.72
CA LYS A 474 -17.47 -3.17 14.62
C LYS A 474 -18.35 -4.38 14.84
#